data_AF-A2C4T2-F1
#
_entry.id   AF-A2C4T2-F1
#
_cell.length_a   1.000
_cell.length_b   1.000
_cell.length_c   1.000
_cell.angle_alpha   90.00
_cell.angle_beta   90.00
_cell.angle_gamma   90.00
#
_symmetry.space_group_name_H-M   'P 1'
#
loop_
_entity.id
_entity.type
_entity.pdbx_description
1 polymer ?
#
loop_
_entity_poly.entity_id
_entity_poly.type
_entity_poly.pdbx_seq_one_letter_code
_entity_poly.pdbx_strand_id
1 'polypeptide(L)' 'MERENCWVWFKGSLKEGGTWKGGFSYKKDQNPGVLIQNPSYVQCRVPDWRIATTEPTDKRKGPTIPKDAVWKIF' A
#
# COMPACT_ATOMS: atom_id res chain seq x y z
N MET A 1 9.62 13.11 12.49
CA MET A 1 8.86 12.96 11.23
C MET A 1 7.60 12.21 11.54
N GLU A 2 6.47 12.86 11.25
CA GLU A 2 5.11 12.41 11.52
C GLU A 2 4.69 11.33 10.51
N ARG A 3 3.70 10.50 10.87
CA ARG A 3 3.11 9.49 9.99
C ARG A 3 1.87 10.09 9.34
N GLU A 4 1.71 9.86 8.06
CA GLU A 4 0.55 10.37 7.31
C GLU A 4 -0.40 9.23 6.96
N ASN A 5 -1.68 9.54 6.79
CA ASN A 5 -2.68 8.56 6.37
C ASN A 5 -2.46 8.13 4.91
N CYS A 6 -2.70 6.87 4.61
CA CYS A 6 -2.69 6.36 3.25
C CYS A 6 -3.68 5.22 3.05
N TRP A 7 -3.85 4.90 1.77
CA TRP A 7 -4.53 3.73 1.26
C TRP A 7 -3.49 2.75 0.72
N VAL A 8 -3.71 1.46 0.93
CA VAL A 8 -2.79 0.40 0.48
C VAL A 8 -3.50 -0.51 -0.51
N TRP A 9 -2.84 -0.83 -1.63
CA TRP A 9 -3.38 -1.74 -2.64
C TRP A 9 -3.17 -3.20 -2.25
N PHE A 10 -4.26 -3.92 -2.05
CA PHE A 10 -4.25 -5.37 -1.87
C PHE A 10 -4.56 -6.03 -3.21
N LYS A 11 -3.73 -7.00 -3.63
CA LYS A 11 -4.00 -7.80 -4.84
C LYS A 11 -5.31 -8.58 -4.75
N GLY A 12 -5.77 -8.86 -3.53
CA GLY A 12 -6.92 -9.70 -3.26
C GLY A 12 -6.68 -11.17 -3.60
N SER A 13 -7.75 -11.95 -3.57
CA SER A 13 -7.76 -13.36 -4.00
C SER A 13 -8.25 -13.47 -5.44
N LEU A 14 -8.17 -14.68 -6.00
CA LEU A 14 -8.73 -14.99 -7.33
C LEU A 14 -10.24 -14.72 -7.42
N LYS A 15 -10.98 -14.79 -6.30
CA LYS A 15 -12.43 -14.60 -6.26
C LYS A 15 -12.82 -13.13 -6.07
N GLU A 16 -12.09 -12.41 -5.23
CA GLU A 16 -12.48 -11.06 -4.85
C GLU A 16 -11.76 -9.96 -5.60
N GLY A 17 -10.65 -10.24 -6.29
CA GLY A 17 -9.88 -9.23 -7.02
C GLY A 17 -9.26 -8.17 -6.11
N GLY A 18 -8.47 -7.28 -6.69
CA GLY A 18 -7.73 -6.27 -5.94
C GLY A 18 -8.62 -5.18 -5.33
N THR A 19 -8.15 -4.58 -4.24
CA THR A 19 -8.83 -3.42 -3.63
C THR A 19 -7.90 -2.50 -2.87
N TRP A 20 -8.21 -1.21 -2.90
CA TRP A 20 -7.61 -0.21 -2.02
C TRP A 20 -8.27 -0.25 -0.64
N LYS A 21 -7.45 -0.35 0.41
CA LYS A 21 -7.89 -0.30 1.81
C LYS A 21 -7.31 0.93 2.51
N GLY A 22 -8.18 1.71 3.14
CA GLY A 22 -7.82 2.85 3.98
C GLY A 22 -7.51 2.44 5.41
N GLY A 23 -7.29 3.44 6.27
CA GLY A 23 -6.96 3.25 7.68
C GLY A 23 -5.50 2.86 7.94
N PHE A 24 -4.64 2.98 6.94
CA PHE A 24 -3.20 2.81 7.11
C PHE A 24 -2.54 4.15 7.36
N SER A 25 -1.40 4.12 8.05
CA SER A 25 -0.45 5.21 8.03
C SER A 25 0.86 4.76 7.37
N TYR A 26 1.57 5.69 6.74
CA TYR A 26 2.87 5.43 6.13
C TYR A 26 3.96 6.35 6.66
N LYS A 27 5.21 5.90 6.53
CA LYS A 27 6.41 6.69 6.81
C LYS A 27 7.46 6.39 5.73
N LYS A 28 8.11 7.45 5.25
CA LYS A 28 9.33 7.39 4.43
C LYS A 28 10.57 7.56 5.30
N ASP A 29 11.63 6.85 4.96
CA ASP A 29 12.95 7.00 5.55
C ASP A 29 14.03 6.61 4.51
N GLN A 30 15.26 6.40 4.96
CA GLN A 30 16.40 6.10 4.09
C GLN A 30 16.31 4.71 3.42
N ASN A 31 15.40 3.84 3.87
CA ASN A 31 15.26 2.51 3.30
C ASN A 31 14.27 2.52 2.12
N PRO A 32 14.40 1.59 1.15
CA PRO A 32 13.49 1.51 0.02
C PRO A 32 12.02 1.36 0.40
N GLY A 33 11.15 2.05 -0.35
CA GLY A 33 9.71 2.05 -0.19
C GLY A 33 9.22 2.77 1.06
N VAL A 34 8.04 2.38 1.52
CA VAL A 34 7.32 3.01 2.64
C VAL A 34 6.99 2.00 3.71
N LEU A 35 7.19 2.38 4.97
CA LEU A 35 6.77 1.58 6.13
C LEU A 35 5.28 1.85 6.40
N ILE A 36 4.43 0.85 6.16
CA ILE A 36 2.98 0.94 6.42
C ILE A 36 2.61 0.31 7.77
N GLN A 37 1.60 0.88 8.43
CA GLN A 37 1.04 0.39 9.68
C GLN A 37 -0.48 0.47 9.69
N ASN A 38 -1.11 -0.53 10.28
CA ASN A 38 -2.52 -0.54 10.68
C ASN A 38 -2.66 -1.51 11.87
N PRO A 39 -3.48 -1.22 12.90
CA PRO A 39 -3.62 -2.08 14.09
C PRO A 39 -3.99 -3.53 13.79
N SER A 40 -4.69 -3.78 12.68
CA SER A 40 -5.16 -5.11 12.27
C SER A 40 -4.21 -5.83 11.31
N TYR A 41 -3.04 -5.25 10.98
CA TYR A 41 -2.10 -5.82 10.01
C TYR A 41 -0.66 -5.78 10.51
N VAL A 42 0.14 -6.74 10.06
CA VAL A 42 1.57 -6.75 10.33
C VAL A 42 2.23 -5.55 9.67
N GLN A 43 3.00 -4.79 10.45
CA GLN A 43 3.84 -3.71 9.95
C GLN A 43 4.83 -4.27 8.91
N CYS A 44 4.89 -3.66 7.74
CA CYS A 44 5.83 -4.05 6.70
C CYS A 44 6.18 -2.90 5.76
N ARG A 45 7.24 -3.08 4.96
CA ARG A 45 7.58 -2.16 3.88
C ARG A 45 6.98 -2.61 2.57
N VAL A 46 6.39 -1.66 1.86
CA VAL A 46 5.86 -1.85 0.51
C VAL A 46 6.44 -0.78 -0.42
N PRO A 47 6.49 -1.02 -1.74
CA PRO A 47 6.88 0.02 -2.68
C PRO A 47 5.91 1.20 -2.69
N ASP A 48 6.38 2.37 -3.14
CA ASP A 48 5.55 3.57 -3.26
C ASP A 48 4.31 3.38 -4.14
N TRP A 49 4.42 2.61 -5.25
CA TRP A 49 3.27 2.38 -6.15
C TRP A 49 2.12 1.61 -5.48
N ARG A 50 2.37 1.01 -4.31
CA ARG A 50 1.35 0.28 -3.53
C ARG A 50 0.53 1.16 -2.60
N ILE A 51 0.88 2.44 -2.46
CA ILE A 51 0.13 3.36 -1.61
C ILE A 51 -0.49 4.51 -2.41
N ALA A 52 -1.58 5.05 -1.89
CA ALA A 52 -2.15 6.33 -2.32
C ALA A 52 -2.34 7.21 -1.09
N THR A 53 -1.95 8.48 -1.17
CA THR A 53 -2.08 9.47 -0.06
C THR A 53 -3.43 10.16 -0.05
N THR A 54 -4.20 10.02 -1.13
CA THR A 54 -5.59 10.47 -1.25
C THR A 54 -6.51 9.26 -1.41
N GLU A 55 -7.79 9.42 -1.06
CA GLU A 55 -8.78 8.37 -1.26
C GLU A 55 -8.96 8.09 -2.77
N PRO A 56 -8.76 6.83 -3.22
CA PRO A 56 -8.98 6.47 -4.62
C PRO A 56 -10.46 6.59 -5.00
N THR A 57 -10.71 7.20 -6.16
CA THR A 57 -12.08 7.35 -6.71
C THR A 57 -12.74 6.00 -7.02
N ASP A 58 -11.96 5.04 -7.51
CA ASP A 58 -12.39 3.65 -7.69
C ASP A 58 -11.50 2.72 -6.87
N LYS A 59 -12.08 2.15 -5.81
CA LYS A 59 -11.39 1.24 -4.88
C LYS A 59 -11.05 -0.12 -5.50
N ARG A 60 -11.56 -0.43 -6.71
CA ARG A 60 -11.27 -1.66 -7.47
C ARG A 60 -10.30 -1.43 -8.62
N LYS A 61 -10.01 -0.18 -8.99
CA LYS A 61 -8.99 0.15 -9.98
C LYS A 61 -7.60 0.19 -9.34
N GLY A 62 -6.79 -0.80 -9.67
CA GLY A 62 -5.42 -0.91 -9.15
C GLY A 62 -4.48 0.19 -9.65
N PRO A 63 -3.33 0.36 -8.98
CA PRO A 63 -2.25 1.21 -9.47
C PRO A 63 -1.59 0.61 -10.71
N THR A 64 -0.75 1.39 -11.40
CA THR A 64 0.14 0.86 -12.43
C THR A 64 1.19 -0.05 -11.76
N ILE A 65 1.07 -1.36 -11.98
CA ILE A 65 1.99 -2.36 -11.41
C ILE A 65 3.17 -2.56 -12.36
N PRO A 66 4.43 -2.39 -11.90
CA PRO A 66 5.61 -2.68 -12.71
C PRO A 66 5.68 -4.16 -13.15
N LYS A 67 6.32 -4.44 -14.29
CA LYS A 67 6.44 -5.80 -14.84
C LYS A 67 7.11 -6.78 -13.86
N ASP A 68 8.19 -6.36 -13.23
CA ASP A 68 8.95 -7.15 -12.24
C ASP A 68 8.69 -6.62 -10.82
N ALA A 69 7.41 -6.40 -10.49
CA ALA A 69 7.01 -5.78 -9.25
C ALA A 69 7.39 -6.60 -8.01
N VAL A 70 8.19 -6.00 -7.12
CA VAL A 70 8.40 -6.45 -5.75
C VAL A 70 7.22 -5.99 -4.89
N TRP A 71 6.53 -6.88 -4.18
CA TRP A 71 5.30 -6.56 -3.45
C TRP A 71 5.50 -6.20 -1.98
N LYS A 72 6.61 -6.67 -1.40
CA LYS A 72 7.05 -6.45 -0.03
C LYS A 72 8.57 -6.31 -0.03
N ILE A 73 9.07 -5.35 0.72
CA ILE A 73 10.50 -5.10 0.90
C ILE A 73 10.86 -5.66 2.28
N PHE A 74 11.90 -6.49 2.33
CA PHE A 74 12.40 -7.16 3.53
C PHE A 74 13.54 -6.38 4.16
#